data_AF-A0A972IJI2-F1
#
_entry.id   AF-A0A972IJI2-F1
#
_cell.length_a   1.000
_cell.length_b   1.000
_cell.length_c   1.000
_cell.angle_alpha   90.00
_cell.angle_beta   90.00
_cell.angle_gamma   90.00
#
_symmetry.space_group_name_H-M   'P 1'
#
loop_
_entity.id
_entity.type
_entity.pdbx_description
1 polymer ?
#
loop_
_entity_poly.entity_id
_entity_poly.type
_entity_poly.pdbx_seq_one_letter_code
_entity_poly.pdbx_strand_id
1 'polypeptide(L)'
;MKFTYDPRYNVGYIRFKNKKTDAESIKLSEELVIDLAPDGTVYGIELLNANDQMQRDDSGQFAVINEETGEETKFALKLSKTRKKSRRPSTSARSKRRPAGS
;
A
#
# COMPACT_ATOMS: atom_id res chain seq x y z
N MET A 1 -2.20 2.11 -19.93
CA MET A 1 -1.71 2.45 -18.58
C MET A 1 -2.33 1.49 -17.57
N LYS A 2 -1.65 1.18 -16.47
CA LYS A 2 -2.19 0.31 -15.41
C LYS A 2 -1.75 0.82 -14.05
N PHE A 3 -2.70 0.99 -13.13
CA PHE A 3 -2.39 1.13 -11.71
C PHE A 3 -2.45 -0.24 -11.02
N THR A 4 -1.45 -0.56 -10.22
CA THR A 4 -1.43 -1.75 -9.35
C THR A 4 -1.10 -1.34 -7.94
N TYR A 5 -1.78 -1.95 -6.98
CA TYR A 5 -1.55 -1.72 -5.56
C TYR A 5 -1.31 -3.07 -4.87
N ASP A 6 -0.16 -3.19 -4.18
CA ASP A 6 0.15 -4.34 -3.35
C ASP A 6 0.03 -3.97 -1.85
N PRO A 7 -1.07 -4.36 -1.18
CA PRO A 7 -1.28 -4.05 0.23
C PRO A 7 -0.29 -4.75 1.17
N ARG A 8 0.45 -5.78 0.71
CA ARG A 8 1.43 -6.49 1.54
C ARG A 8 2.66 -5.63 1.82
N TYR A 9 3.05 -4.83 0.82
CA TYR A 9 4.21 -3.95 0.89
C TYR A 9 3.83 -2.48 1.06
N ASN A 10 2.53 -2.14 1.00
CA ASN A 10 2.03 -0.77 1.01
C ASN A 10 2.60 0.06 -0.15
N VAL A 11 2.66 -0.56 -1.34
CA VAL A 11 3.25 0.02 -2.54
C VAL A 11 2.22 0.13 -3.65
N GLY A 12 2.23 1.25 -4.36
CA GLY A 12 1.43 1.50 -5.56
C GLY A 12 2.34 1.68 -6.77
N TYR A 13 1.94 1.21 -7.94
CA TYR A 13 2.69 1.38 -9.17
C TYR A 13 1.79 1.84 -10.30
N ILE A 14 2.12 2.97 -10.90
CA ILE A 14 1.50 3.48 -12.11
C ILE A 14 2.41 3.10 -13.28
N ARG A 15 1.94 2.20 -14.15
CA ARG A 15 2.65 1.78 -15.36
C ARG A 15 2.12 2.52 -16.58
N PHE A 16 2.96 3.33 -17.21
CA PHE A 16 2.64 4.03 -18.46
C PHE A 16 2.80 3.13 -19.68
N LYS A 17 3.90 2.36 -19.74
CA LYS A 17 4.28 1.49 -20.86
C LYS A 17 4.72 0.12 -20.36
N ASN A 18 4.71 -0.89 -21.23
CA ASN A 18 5.33 -2.17 -20.89
C ASN A 18 6.83 -1.96 -20.71
N LYS A 19 7.38 -2.30 -19.54
CA LYS A 19 8.79 -2.07 -19.19
C LYS A 19 9.70 -2.85 -20.15
N LYS A 20 10.66 -2.16 -20.75
CA LYS A 20 11.78 -2.77 -21.48
C LYS A 20 12.96 -3.00 -20.52
N THR A 21 13.87 -3.89 -20.90
CA THR A 21 14.99 -4.37 -20.06
C THR A 21 16.03 -3.33 -19.69
N ASP A 22 16.01 -2.15 -20.31
CA ASP A 22 16.96 -1.05 -20.15
C ASP A 22 16.48 0.07 -19.20
N ALA A 23 15.26 -0.03 -18.66
CA ALA A 23 14.76 0.96 -17.70
C ALA A 23 15.33 0.72 -16.29
N GLU A 24 15.98 1.74 -15.74
CA GLU A 24 16.50 1.77 -14.37
C GLU A 24 15.50 2.41 -13.41
N SER A 25 15.57 2.05 -12.13
CA SER A 25 14.70 2.60 -11.09
C SER A 25 15.46 3.64 -10.27
N ILE A 26 15.05 4.90 -10.36
CA ILE A 26 15.67 6.04 -9.67
C ILE A 26 14.79 6.39 -8.46
N LYS A 27 15.33 6.19 -7.25
CA LYS A 27 14.68 6.64 -6.02
C LYS A 27 14.83 8.14 -5.88
N LEU A 28 13.72 8.87 -5.96
CA LEU A 28 13.71 10.32 -5.81
C LEU A 28 13.59 10.74 -4.34
N SER A 29 12.90 9.94 -3.53
CA SER A 29 12.73 10.18 -2.10
C SER A 29 12.33 8.89 -1.39
N GLU A 30 12.12 8.96 -0.08
CA GLU A 30 11.50 7.87 0.69
C GLU A 30 10.03 7.62 0.33
N GLU A 31 9.42 8.49 -0.49
CA GLU A 31 8.02 8.35 -0.93
C GLU A 31 7.88 7.85 -2.38
N LEU A 32 8.93 7.94 -3.20
CA LEU A 32 8.79 7.85 -4.65
C LEU A 32 10.02 7.25 -5.37
N VAL A 33 9.74 6.36 -6.32
CA VAL A 33 10.71 5.84 -7.30
C VAL A 33 10.16 6.03 -8.71
N ILE A 34 11.03 6.33 -9.68
CA ILE A 34 10.69 6.44 -11.10
C ILE A 34 11.44 5.38 -11.90
N ASP A 35 10.74 4.66 -12.77
CA ASP A 35 11.34 3.80 -13.78
C ASP A 35 11.63 4.60 -15.06
N LEU A 36 12.91 4.78 -15.39
CA LEU A 36 13.40 5.64 -16.47
C LEU A 36 14.39 4.89 -17.38
N ALA A 37 14.24 5.00 -18.70
CA ALA A 37 15.25 4.54 -19.65
C ALA A 37 16.32 5.62 -19.93
N PRO A 38 17.49 5.25 -20.48
CA PRO A 38 18.56 6.20 -20.81
C PRO A 38 18.15 7.32 -21.76
N ASP A 39 17.13 7.09 -22.60
CA ASP A 39 16.57 8.09 -23.51
C ASP A 39 15.60 9.07 -22.80
N GLY A 40 15.41 8.94 -21.49
CA GLY A 40 14.49 9.75 -20.69
C GLY A 40 13.05 9.24 -20.73
N THR A 41 12.75 8.12 -21.39
CA THR A 41 11.39 7.56 -21.37
C THR A 41 11.02 7.08 -19.98
N VAL A 42 9.94 7.64 -19.41
CA VAL A 42 9.35 7.16 -18.16
C VAL A 42 8.44 5.96 -18.41
N TYR A 43 8.71 4.85 -17.74
CA TYR A 43 7.91 3.62 -17.83
C TYR A 43 6.86 3.52 -16.74
N GLY A 44 7.17 4.04 -15.55
CA GLY A 44 6.25 4.04 -14.43
C GLY A 44 6.78 4.78 -13.21
N ILE A 45 5.90 4.88 -12.23
CA ILE A 45 6.14 5.55 -10.95
C ILE A 45 5.69 4.60 -9.85
N GLU A 46 6.55 4.41 -8.85
CA GLU A 46 6.26 3.61 -7.67
C GLU A 46 6.11 4.52 -6.44
N LEU A 47 4.99 4.35 -5.75
CA LEU A 47 4.58 5.01 -4.53
C LEU A 47 4.98 4.10 -3.36
N LEU A 48 5.93 4.53 -2.53
CA LEU A 48 6.53 3.70 -1.47
C LEU A 48 5.67 3.63 -0.19
N ASN A 49 4.70 4.53 -0.04
CA ASN A 49 3.69 4.49 1.02
C ASN A 49 2.32 4.84 0.45
N ALA A 50 1.79 3.92 -0.35
CA ALA A 50 0.57 4.14 -1.11
C ALA A 50 -0.65 4.41 -0.21
N ASN A 51 -0.72 3.86 1.01
CA ASN A 51 -1.79 4.18 1.94
C ASN A 51 -1.80 5.66 2.30
N ASP A 52 -0.67 6.20 2.79
CA ASP A 52 -0.62 7.60 3.19
C ASP A 52 -0.79 8.50 1.97
N GLN A 53 -0.14 8.18 0.85
CA GLN A 53 -0.23 8.97 -0.38
C GLN A 53 -1.65 8.98 -0.99
N MET A 54 -2.44 7.92 -0.81
CA MET A 54 -3.83 7.82 -1.31
C MET A 54 -4.89 8.28 -0.30
N GLN A 55 -4.52 8.47 0.97
CA GLN A 55 -5.41 8.93 2.04
C GLN A 55 -5.25 10.41 2.39
N ARG A 56 -4.26 11.11 1.81
CA ARG A 56 -4.04 12.55 2.02
C ARG A 56 -5.27 13.42 1.75
N ASP A 57 -6.15 12.97 0.87
CA ASP A 57 -7.34 13.74 0.45
C ASP A 57 -8.63 13.25 1.13
N ASP A 58 -8.52 12.62 2.31
CA ASP A 58 -9.59 12.11 3.20
C ASP A 58 -10.58 11.08 2.60
N SER A 59 -10.59 10.90 1.28
CA SER A 59 -11.52 10.02 0.58
C SER A 59 -11.07 8.56 0.54
N GLY A 60 -9.76 8.30 0.70
CA GLY A 60 -9.17 6.96 0.53
C GLY A 60 -9.45 6.34 -0.84
N GLN A 61 -9.67 7.19 -1.85
CA GLN A 61 -10.04 6.83 -3.21
C GLN A 61 -8.99 7.36 -4.18
N PHE A 62 -8.71 6.58 -5.21
CA PHE A 62 -7.93 7.06 -6.36
C PHE A 62 -8.88 7.67 -7.37
N ALA A 63 -8.67 8.92 -7.77
CA ALA A 63 -9.50 9.62 -8.73
C ALA A 63 -8.74 9.91 -10.04
N VAL A 64 -9.43 9.74 -11.17
CA VAL A 64 -9.00 10.27 -12.46
C VAL A 64 -9.93 11.44 -12.78
N ILE A 65 -9.35 12.63 -12.84
CA ILE A 65 -10.07 13.89 -13.07
C ILE A 65 -9.67 14.42 -14.45
N ASN A 66 -10.66 14.73 -15.27
CA ASN A 66 -10.47 15.55 -16.45
C ASN A 66 -10.62 17.02 -16.05
N GLU A 67 -9.53 17.77 -15.96
CA GLU A 67 -9.58 19.18 -15.52
C GLU A 67 -10.27 20.10 -16.53
N GLU A 68 -10.30 19.74 -17.81
CA GLU A 68 -10.97 20.54 -18.85
C GLU A 68 -12.49 20.45 -18.73
N THR A 69 -13.03 19.26 -18.44
CA THR A 69 -14.47 19.02 -18.35
C THR A 69 -15.01 19.02 -16.91
N GLY A 70 -14.14 18.84 -15.92
CA GLY A 70 -14.49 18.60 -14.52
C GLY A 70 -15.00 17.18 -14.23
N GLU A 71 -14.99 16.28 -15.22
CA GLU A 71 -15.46 14.91 -15.02
C GLU A 71 -14.49 14.12 -14.13
N GLU A 72 -15.06 13.33 -13.22
CA GLU A 72 -14.30 12.57 -12.23
C GLU A 72 -14.72 11.10 -12.20
N THR A 73 -13.75 10.19 -12.22
CA THR A 73 -13.95 8.76 -12.00
C THR A 73 -13.15 8.29 -10.79
N LYS A 74 -13.84 7.74 -9.78
CA LYS A 74 -13.23 7.28 -8.51
C LYS A 74 -13.13 5.77 -8.41
N PHE A 75 -12.03 5.30 -7.85
CA PHE A 75 -11.75 3.90 -7.60
C PHE A 75 -11.47 3.67 -6.12
N ALA A 76 -12.32 2.85 -5.48
CA ALA A 76 -12.11 2.46 -4.10
C ALA A 76 -11.02 1.39 -3.99
N LEU A 77 -9.98 1.66 -3.21
CA LEU A 77 -8.97 0.67 -2.88
C LEU A 77 -9.52 -0.23 -1.77
N LYS A 78 -9.87 -1.48 -2.10
CA LYS A 78 -10.22 -2.49 -1.09
C LYS A 78 -8.95 -2.89 -0.34
N LEU A 79 -8.59 -2.09 0.67
CA LEU A 79 -7.60 -2.47 1.68
C LEU A 79 -8.14 -3.72 2.38
N SER A 80 -7.59 -4.89 2.07
CA SER A 80 -7.97 -6.11 2.79
C SER A 80 -7.63 -5.88 4.26
N LYS A 81 -8.64 -5.82 5.13
CA LYS A 81 -8.45 -5.65 6.57
C LYS A 81 -7.47 -6.71 7.06
N THR A 82 -6.23 -6.32 7.34
CA THR A 82 -5.32 -7.16 8.13
C THR A 82 -6.05 -7.38 9.45
N ARG A 83 -6.50 -8.62 9.71
CA ARG A 83 -7.11 -8.99 11.00
C ARG A 83 -6.11 -8.60 12.08
N LYS A 84 -6.38 -7.52 12.81
CA LYS A 84 -5.74 -7.24 14.10
C LYS A 84 -6.10 -8.44 14.98
N LYS A 85 -5.20 -9.41 15.08
CA LYS A 85 -5.37 -10.54 16.01
C LYS A 85 -5.33 -9.91 17.40
N SER A 86 -6.49 -9.65 17.98
CA SER A 86 -6.56 -9.23 19.38
C SER A 86 -5.92 -10.34 20.19
N ARG A 87 -4.76 -10.05 20.79
CA ARG A 87 -4.17 -10.92 21.79
C ARG A 87 -5.12 -10.90 22.98
N ARG A 88 -6.05 -11.86 23.06
CA ARG A 88 -6.68 -12.20 24.33
C ARG A 88 -5.58 -12.68 25.27
N PRO A 89 -5.46 -12.16 26.50
CA PRO A 89 -4.58 -12.77 27.49
C PRO A 89 -5.06 -14.20 27.75
N SER A 90 -4.15 -15.16 27.66
CA SER A 90 -4.41 -16.56 28.00
C SER A 90 -4.59 -16.68 29.51
N THR A 91 -5.84 -16.80 29.97
CA THR A 91 -6.11 -17.27 31.33
C THR A 91 -5.92 -18.78 31.37
N SER A 92 -4.71 -19.24 31.71
CA SER A 92 -4.51 -20.58 32.27
C SER A 92 -3.20 -20.70 33.05
N ALA A 93 -3.28 -20.57 34.37
CA ALA A 93 -2.40 -21.30 35.27
C ALA A 93 -3.27 -22.04 36.28
N ARG A 94 -3.44 -23.32 35.96
CA ARG A 94 -4.20 -24.36 36.63
C ARG A 94 -3.46 -24.80 37.90
N SER A 95 -4.18 -24.73 39.03
CA SER A 95 -4.39 -25.83 40.00
C SER A 95 -3.19 -26.54 40.66
N LYS A 96 -3.33 -26.66 42.01
CA LYS A 96 -2.94 -27.76 42.93
C LYS A 96 -1.57 -27.73 43.60
N ARG A 97 -1.60 -27.65 44.95
CA ARG A 97 -1.09 -28.64 45.94
C ARG A 97 -1.54 -28.17 47.35
N ARG A 98 -2.57 -28.77 48.00
CA ARG A 98 -2.63 -29.98 48.88
C ARG A 98 -2.20 -29.71 50.36
N PRO A 99 -2.59 -30.55 51.36
CA PRO A 99 -3.34 -30.15 52.57
C PRO A 99 -2.60 -30.42 53.91
N ALA A 100 -3.20 -30.06 55.07
CA ALA A 100 -3.28 -30.82 56.34
C ALA A 100 -3.57 -29.90 57.56
N GLY A 101 -3.99 -30.50 58.69
CA GLY A 101 -4.55 -29.94 59.94
C GLY A 101 -3.70 -28.87 60.67
N SER A 102 -4.11 -28.32 61.82
CA SER A 102 -4.89 -28.87 62.93
C SER A 102 -6.09 -28.02 63.35
#